data_AF-A0A954Z2J4-F1
#
_entry.id   AF-A0A954Z2J4-F1
#
_cell.length_a   1.000
_cell.length_b   1.000
_cell.length_c   1.000
_cell.angle_alpha   90.00
_cell.angle_beta   90.00
_cell.angle_gamma   90.00
#
_symmetry.space_group_name_H-M   'P 1'
#
loop_
_entity.id
_entity.type
_entity.pdbx_description
1 polymer ?
#
loop_
_entity_poly.entity_id
_entity_poly.type
_entity_poly.pdbx_seq_one_letter_code
_entity_poly.pdbx_strand_id
1 'polypeptide(L)'
;ITFVLFNNEGRVVFSGQLKGTGVDLTNNAGIWTGFPGAASLVVRENNAAPGLPAGVLLATTSALTPVLGADNACAFLFGLSGVGVNTTNDNVMYAGTTSSPLVVARKGETLAGLPAGVNIGAMLTPDVNGPGETAFAAFLSGAVTGGVDDFAVFSEGRTGTLEVVARKGGSAPVGSFKALSSPLICAEGSVAFLATLDGAGIDGLNDECICSDHGGALGLVAQEGDHAPGLADDVVFAGDPVTMMGAFVGDVAMNDRAQLAFRAVVAGPGVDMTNNIGLWLHDPVAGTRLVVRNGDAIEVAPGDTRIVQDFVWAAGSGGSDGRSSAMNNSAQLAIWLRFTDGGEAIVVTVDTDGDGTADLLDNCPATVNADQADADGDGVGDACDGCPNDADKLESGVCGCGTPDDDSDNDGVPDCFDDCPNDPGKTQPGVCGCGAADVDSDGDLILDCNDSDPANPNPGQVDGDGDGIGDVIGGEIPQTEQCCGGGMPALMPFMLMGWRRRRRRERR
;
A
#
# COMPACT_ATOMS: atom_id res chain seq x y z
N ILE A 1 -20.41 -28.20 -23.98
CA ILE A 1 -19.11 -27.66 -23.52
C ILE A 1 -19.44 -26.39 -22.77
N THR A 2 -18.89 -26.22 -21.58
CA THR A 2 -19.13 -25.12 -20.64
C THR A 2 -17.82 -24.78 -19.94
N PHE A 3 -17.69 -23.55 -19.42
CA PHE A 3 -16.51 -23.10 -18.67
C PHE A 3 -15.19 -23.32 -19.43
N VAL A 4 -15.11 -22.81 -20.66
CA VAL A 4 -13.88 -22.89 -21.46
C VAL A 4 -12.95 -21.78 -20.98
N LEU A 5 -11.82 -22.17 -20.40
CA LEU A 5 -10.75 -21.27 -19.97
C LEU A 5 -9.49 -21.60 -20.77
N PHE A 6 -8.63 -20.60 -20.98
CA PHE A 6 -7.31 -20.77 -21.56
C PHE A 6 -6.30 -19.84 -20.90
N ASN A 7 -5.02 -20.21 -20.93
CA ASN A 7 -3.92 -19.42 -20.36
C ASN A 7 -2.93 -18.98 -21.45
N ASN A 8 -1.88 -18.24 -21.07
CA ASN A 8 -0.87 -17.71 -21.98
C ASN A 8 -0.05 -18.76 -22.73
N GLU A 9 0.05 -19.97 -22.19
CA GLU A 9 0.70 -21.08 -22.88
C GLU A 9 -0.19 -21.68 -24.00
N GLY A 10 -1.40 -21.14 -24.16
CA GLY A 10 -2.39 -21.64 -25.11
C GLY A 10 -3.03 -22.95 -24.64
N ARG A 11 -2.94 -23.28 -23.35
CA ARG A 11 -3.64 -24.43 -22.80
C ARG A 11 -5.11 -24.11 -22.63
N VAL A 12 -5.97 -25.12 -22.78
CA VAL A 12 -7.40 -25.04 -22.51
C VAL A 12 -7.79 -25.97 -21.35
N VAL A 13 -8.77 -25.55 -20.55
CA VAL A 13 -9.55 -26.44 -19.68
C VAL A 13 -11.03 -26.17 -19.92
N PHE A 14 -11.83 -27.23 -19.93
CA PHE A 14 -13.28 -27.08 -20.07
C PHE A 14 -14.03 -28.26 -19.47
N SER A 15 -15.28 -28.01 -19.09
CA SER A 15 -16.23 -29.08 -18.81
C SER A 15 -17.14 -29.36 -20.01
N GLY A 16 -17.61 -30.57 -20.09
CA GLY A 16 -18.34 -31.06 -21.25
C GLY A 16 -19.25 -32.22 -20.92
N GLN A 17 -20.27 -32.37 -21.75
CA GLN A 17 -21.12 -33.55 -21.75
C GLN A 17 -20.86 -34.37 -23.01
N LEU A 18 -20.68 -35.66 -22.83
CA LEU A 18 -20.49 -36.68 -23.83
C LEU A 18 -21.85 -37.19 -24.31
N LYS A 19 -21.90 -37.66 -25.56
CA LYS A 19 -23.00 -38.43 -26.12
C LYS A 19 -22.40 -39.55 -26.98
N GLY A 20 -23.03 -40.72 -26.99
CA GLY A 20 -22.60 -41.84 -27.81
C GLY A 20 -22.82 -43.19 -27.16
N THR A 21 -22.31 -44.24 -27.80
CA THR A 21 -22.40 -45.61 -27.29
C THR A 21 -21.68 -45.73 -25.95
N GLY A 22 -22.34 -46.31 -24.96
CA GLY A 22 -21.79 -46.47 -23.61
C GLY A 22 -21.76 -45.17 -22.78
N VAL A 23 -22.44 -44.12 -23.24
CA VAL A 23 -22.64 -42.88 -22.49
C VAL A 23 -24.10 -42.79 -22.03
N ASP A 24 -24.30 -42.61 -20.73
CA ASP A 24 -25.62 -42.38 -20.11
C ASP A 24 -25.55 -41.22 -19.10
N LEU A 25 -26.65 -40.91 -18.42
CA LEU A 25 -26.72 -39.77 -17.49
C LEU A 25 -25.83 -39.91 -16.25
N THR A 26 -25.25 -41.08 -16.01
CA THR A 26 -24.37 -41.32 -14.87
C THR A 26 -22.89 -41.22 -15.21
N ASN A 27 -22.54 -41.11 -16.50
CA ASN A 27 -21.16 -41.06 -16.96
C ASN A 27 -20.94 -40.07 -18.12
N ASN A 28 -21.83 -39.09 -18.29
CA ASN A 28 -21.80 -38.20 -19.44
C ASN A 28 -20.99 -36.94 -19.19
N ALA A 29 -20.62 -36.57 -17.97
CA ALA A 29 -19.80 -35.39 -17.74
C ALA A 29 -18.33 -35.72 -17.46
N GLY A 30 -17.47 -34.76 -17.79
CA GLY A 30 -16.05 -34.83 -17.50
C GLY A 30 -15.37 -33.47 -17.57
N ILE A 31 -14.06 -33.48 -17.34
CA ILE A 31 -13.18 -32.33 -17.50
C ILE A 31 -12.12 -32.70 -18.54
N TRP A 32 -11.90 -31.79 -19.46
CA TRP A 32 -10.90 -31.91 -20.52
C TRP A 32 -9.86 -30.82 -20.39
N THR A 33 -8.66 -31.13 -20.84
CA THR A 33 -7.50 -30.24 -20.81
C THR A 33 -6.61 -30.47 -22.02
N GLY A 34 -5.78 -29.50 -22.38
CA GLY A 34 -4.65 -29.71 -23.29
C GLY A 34 -4.44 -28.49 -24.16
N PHE A 35 -3.87 -28.69 -25.34
CA PHE A 35 -3.73 -27.61 -26.32
C PHE A 35 -4.91 -27.63 -27.31
N PRO A 36 -5.22 -26.51 -27.97
CA PRO A 36 -6.12 -26.46 -29.11
C PRO A 36 -5.81 -27.58 -30.11
N GLY A 37 -6.81 -28.41 -30.40
CA GLY A 37 -6.67 -29.57 -31.29
C GLY A 37 -6.09 -30.85 -30.66
N ALA A 38 -5.64 -30.81 -29.40
CA ALA A 38 -5.05 -31.94 -28.69
C ALA A 38 -5.60 -32.11 -27.25
N ALA A 39 -6.84 -31.70 -26.99
CA ALA A 39 -7.46 -31.85 -25.68
C ALA A 39 -7.71 -33.33 -25.32
N SER A 40 -7.44 -33.69 -24.08
CA SER A 40 -7.58 -35.03 -23.49
C SER A 40 -8.51 -35.00 -22.28
N LEU A 41 -9.18 -36.13 -22.04
CA LEU A 41 -10.09 -36.32 -20.90
C LEU A 41 -9.28 -36.57 -19.64
N VAL A 42 -9.48 -35.74 -18.61
CA VAL A 42 -8.79 -35.81 -17.31
C VAL A 42 -9.55 -36.69 -16.34
N VAL A 43 -10.81 -36.32 -16.11
CA VAL A 43 -11.73 -37.01 -15.21
C VAL A 43 -13.08 -37.15 -15.87
N ARG A 44 -13.76 -38.24 -15.54
CA ARG A 44 -15.10 -38.56 -16.04
C ARG A 44 -15.92 -39.14 -14.91
N GLU A 45 -17.18 -38.77 -14.86
CA GLU A 45 -18.16 -39.41 -14.00
C GLU A 45 -18.15 -40.94 -14.14
N ASN A 46 -18.46 -41.61 -13.02
CA ASN A 46 -18.49 -43.06 -12.87
C ASN A 46 -17.13 -43.77 -13.05
N ASN A 47 -16.06 -43.03 -13.30
CA ASN A 47 -14.70 -43.57 -13.19
C ASN A 47 -14.24 -43.58 -11.72
N ALA A 48 -13.25 -44.42 -11.43
CA ALA A 48 -12.57 -44.41 -10.14
C ALA A 48 -12.03 -43.01 -9.83
N ALA A 49 -12.28 -42.53 -8.62
CA ALA A 49 -11.78 -41.26 -8.14
C ALA A 49 -10.26 -41.35 -7.86
N PRO A 50 -9.40 -40.62 -8.59
CA PRO A 50 -7.95 -40.67 -8.40
C PRO A 50 -7.55 -40.38 -6.95
N GLY A 51 -6.55 -41.10 -6.43
CA GLY A 51 -6.06 -40.89 -5.05
C GLY A 51 -7.01 -41.35 -3.93
N LEU A 52 -8.23 -41.81 -4.24
CA LEU A 52 -9.20 -42.27 -3.24
C LEU A 52 -9.29 -43.82 -3.18
N PRO A 53 -9.81 -44.39 -2.07
CA PRO A 53 -9.96 -45.84 -1.93
C PRO A 53 -10.74 -46.50 -3.07
N ALA A 54 -10.43 -47.77 -3.35
CA ALA A 54 -11.10 -48.54 -4.38
C ALA A 54 -12.62 -48.59 -4.17
N GLY A 55 -13.37 -48.35 -5.25
CA GLY A 55 -14.84 -48.31 -5.23
C GLY A 55 -15.46 -46.94 -4.98
N VAL A 56 -14.65 -45.92 -4.67
CA VAL A 56 -15.07 -44.51 -4.71
C VAL A 56 -15.05 -44.03 -6.16
N LEU A 57 -16.17 -43.49 -6.62
CA LEU A 57 -16.38 -43.07 -8.00
C LEU A 57 -16.65 -41.58 -8.07
N LEU A 58 -16.23 -40.96 -9.16
CA LEU A 58 -16.57 -39.58 -9.47
C LEU A 58 -18.06 -39.47 -9.84
N ALA A 59 -18.75 -38.46 -9.33
CA ALA A 59 -20.15 -38.17 -9.64
C ALA A 59 -20.35 -36.67 -9.80
N THR A 60 -21.25 -36.21 -10.67
CA THR A 60 -21.63 -34.79 -10.65
C THR A 60 -22.79 -34.57 -9.70
N THR A 61 -22.69 -33.47 -8.95
CA THR A 61 -23.78 -32.96 -8.12
C THR A 61 -24.23 -31.57 -8.59
N SER A 62 -23.39 -30.80 -9.29
CA SER A 62 -23.71 -29.54 -9.99
C SER A 62 -22.54 -29.13 -10.90
N ALA A 63 -22.66 -28.02 -11.64
CA ALA A 63 -21.72 -27.51 -12.65
C ALA A 63 -20.22 -27.74 -12.33
N LEU A 64 -19.53 -28.41 -13.24
CA LEU A 64 -18.07 -28.57 -13.21
C LEU A 64 -17.44 -27.23 -13.56
N THR A 65 -16.93 -26.53 -12.55
CA THR A 65 -16.19 -25.26 -12.66
C THR A 65 -14.70 -25.54 -12.49
N PRO A 66 -13.99 -25.95 -13.56
CA PRO A 66 -12.54 -25.98 -13.51
C PRO A 66 -12.01 -24.55 -13.46
N VAL A 67 -10.89 -24.37 -12.77
CA VAL A 67 -10.05 -23.18 -12.85
C VAL A 67 -8.68 -23.55 -13.42
N LEU A 68 -8.02 -22.58 -14.05
CA LEU A 68 -6.75 -22.74 -14.75
C LEU A 68 -5.80 -21.65 -14.29
N GLY A 69 -4.58 -22.02 -13.92
CA GLY A 69 -3.48 -21.09 -13.62
C GLY A 69 -2.48 -20.95 -14.78
N ALA A 70 -1.45 -20.14 -14.58
CA ALA A 70 -0.43 -19.79 -15.58
C ALA A 70 0.36 -21.00 -16.12
N ASP A 71 0.83 -21.92 -15.26
CA ASP A 71 1.83 -22.96 -15.61
C ASP A 71 1.24 -24.38 -15.75
N ASN A 72 0.10 -24.52 -16.43
CA ASN A 72 -0.65 -25.79 -16.60
C ASN A 72 -1.34 -26.32 -15.34
N ALA A 73 -1.24 -25.63 -14.21
CA ALA A 73 -2.01 -25.93 -13.02
C ALA A 73 -3.51 -25.81 -13.31
N CYS A 74 -4.28 -26.77 -12.79
CA CYS A 74 -5.72 -26.66 -12.74
C CYS A 74 -6.21 -27.06 -11.36
N ALA A 75 -7.36 -26.54 -10.97
CA ALA A 75 -8.11 -27.07 -9.84
C ALA A 75 -9.57 -27.27 -10.23
N PHE A 76 -10.22 -28.26 -9.63
CA PHE A 76 -11.64 -28.52 -9.88
C PHE A 76 -12.29 -29.26 -8.71
N LEU A 77 -13.58 -28.98 -8.53
CA LEU A 77 -14.44 -29.66 -7.57
C LEU A 77 -15.23 -30.78 -8.26
N PHE A 78 -15.31 -31.94 -7.62
CA PHE A 78 -16.12 -33.07 -8.09
C PHE A 78 -16.94 -33.68 -6.96
N GLY A 79 -18.13 -34.16 -7.30
CA GLY A 79 -18.91 -35.00 -6.39
C GLY A 79 -18.35 -36.43 -6.36
N LEU A 80 -18.71 -37.18 -5.34
CA LEU A 80 -18.32 -38.58 -5.17
C LEU A 80 -19.55 -39.46 -5.01
N SER A 81 -19.39 -40.73 -5.37
CA SER A 81 -20.35 -41.80 -5.13
C SER A 81 -19.64 -43.14 -4.92
N GLY A 82 -20.42 -44.20 -4.75
CA GLY A 82 -19.87 -45.56 -4.62
C GLY A 82 -19.59 -45.95 -3.16
N VAL A 83 -18.61 -46.82 -2.97
CA VAL A 83 -18.37 -47.51 -1.69
C VAL A 83 -17.90 -46.51 -0.63
N GLY A 84 -18.61 -46.47 0.50
CA GLY A 84 -18.22 -45.62 1.64
C GLY A 84 -18.45 -44.12 1.43
N VAL A 85 -19.14 -43.73 0.35
CA VAL A 85 -19.53 -42.34 0.10
C VAL A 85 -20.96 -42.10 0.57
N ASN A 86 -21.17 -41.00 1.29
CA ASN A 86 -22.47 -40.49 1.73
C ASN A 86 -22.44 -38.96 1.77
N THR A 87 -23.54 -38.34 2.20
CA THR A 87 -23.70 -36.87 2.21
C THR A 87 -22.72 -36.10 3.10
N THR A 88 -21.91 -36.77 3.92
CA THR A 88 -20.88 -36.15 4.75
C THR A 88 -19.48 -36.24 4.15
N ASN A 89 -19.28 -36.93 3.01
CA ASN A 89 -17.97 -37.08 2.37
C ASN A 89 -18.03 -37.23 0.83
N ASP A 90 -19.08 -36.66 0.23
CA ASP A 90 -19.45 -36.74 -1.18
C ASP A 90 -18.84 -35.65 -2.06
N ASN A 91 -17.85 -34.88 -1.59
CA ASN A 91 -17.13 -33.90 -2.40
C ASN A 91 -15.63 -34.06 -2.24
N VAL A 92 -14.91 -33.81 -3.34
CA VAL A 92 -13.44 -33.79 -3.39
C VAL A 92 -12.98 -32.66 -4.28
N MET A 93 -11.92 -32.00 -3.84
CA MET A 93 -11.19 -31.01 -4.61
C MET A 93 -9.89 -31.62 -5.11
N TYR A 94 -9.64 -31.44 -6.40
CA TYR A 94 -8.39 -31.84 -7.03
C TYR A 94 -7.62 -30.63 -7.52
N ALA A 95 -6.29 -30.70 -7.46
CA ALA A 95 -5.40 -29.76 -8.13
C ALA A 95 -4.14 -30.44 -8.68
N GLY A 96 -3.32 -29.64 -9.36
CA GLY A 96 -2.05 -30.04 -9.96
C GLY A 96 -2.10 -30.17 -11.47
N THR A 97 -1.15 -30.92 -12.03
CA THR A 97 -1.12 -31.14 -13.48
C THR A 97 -2.28 -32.04 -13.91
N THR A 98 -2.92 -31.66 -15.00
CA THR A 98 -4.15 -32.34 -15.45
C THR A 98 -3.96 -33.79 -15.93
N SER A 99 -2.73 -34.28 -16.05
CA SER A 99 -2.44 -35.70 -16.31
C SER A 99 -2.39 -36.56 -15.04
N SER A 100 -2.35 -35.94 -13.86
CA SER A 100 -2.27 -36.62 -12.57
C SER A 100 -2.88 -35.74 -11.46
N PRO A 101 -4.22 -35.62 -11.42
CA PRO A 101 -4.88 -34.81 -10.40
C PRO A 101 -4.63 -35.39 -9.00
N LEU A 102 -4.21 -34.54 -8.08
CA LEU A 102 -3.97 -34.85 -6.68
C LEU A 102 -5.14 -34.36 -5.84
N VAL A 103 -5.51 -35.12 -4.81
CA VAL A 103 -6.54 -34.70 -3.86
C VAL A 103 -5.95 -33.58 -3.00
N VAL A 104 -6.58 -32.40 -3.05
CA VAL A 104 -6.27 -31.26 -2.17
C VAL A 104 -7.03 -31.39 -0.87
N ALA A 105 -8.34 -31.62 -0.98
CA ALA A 105 -9.23 -31.73 0.16
C ALA A 105 -10.43 -32.62 -0.15
N ARG A 106 -10.94 -33.31 0.87
CA ARG A 106 -12.20 -34.04 0.80
C ARG A 106 -13.15 -33.57 1.89
N LYS A 107 -14.43 -33.45 1.54
CA LYS A 107 -15.49 -33.20 2.50
C LYS A 107 -15.49 -34.28 3.58
N GLY A 108 -15.65 -33.86 4.83
CA GLY A 108 -15.61 -34.71 6.01
C GLY A 108 -14.20 -34.91 6.59
N GLU A 109 -13.15 -34.37 5.98
CA GLU A 109 -11.80 -34.39 6.55
C GLU A 109 -11.64 -33.35 7.66
N THR A 110 -10.89 -33.72 8.70
CA THR A 110 -10.39 -32.81 9.73
C THR A 110 -9.05 -32.24 9.30
N LEU A 111 -8.82 -30.97 9.58
CA LEU A 111 -7.54 -30.30 9.31
C LEU A 111 -6.95 -29.75 10.61
N ALA A 112 -5.62 -29.72 10.70
CA ALA A 112 -4.95 -28.97 11.77
C ALA A 112 -5.38 -27.49 11.70
N GLY A 113 -5.64 -26.87 12.86
CA GLY A 113 -6.19 -25.52 12.94
C GLY A 113 -7.72 -25.45 13.01
N LEU A 114 -8.44 -26.52 12.62
CA LEU A 114 -9.86 -26.63 12.91
C LEU A 114 -10.09 -27.10 14.37
N PRO A 115 -11.15 -26.60 15.05
CA PRO A 115 -11.53 -27.12 16.36
C PRO A 115 -11.82 -28.63 16.32
N ALA A 116 -11.62 -29.31 17.44
CA ALA A 116 -11.87 -30.74 17.54
C ALA A 116 -13.33 -31.08 17.16
N GLY A 117 -13.50 -32.01 16.21
CA GLY A 117 -14.82 -32.43 15.72
C GLY A 117 -15.43 -31.53 14.63
N VAL A 118 -14.70 -30.50 14.17
CA VAL A 118 -15.06 -29.70 13.00
C VAL A 118 -14.35 -30.26 11.76
N ASN A 119 -15.10 -30.40 10.67
CA ASN A 119 -14.60 -30.95 9.41
C ASN A 119 -14.83 -29.97 8.25
N ILE A 120 -14.05 -30.12 7.19
CA ILE A 120 -14.31 -29.49 5.90
C ILE A 120 -15.67 -29.96 5.40
N GLY A 121 -16.56 -29.02 5.11
CA GLY A 121 -17.91 -29.27 4.61
C GLY A 121 -17.99 -29.09 3.09
N ALA A 122 -19.04 -28.43 2.63
CA ALA A 122 -19.22 -28.15 1.21
C ALA A 122 -18.20 -27.08 0.76
N MET A 123 -17.36 -27.44 -0.19
CA MET A 123 -16.33 -26.56 -0.76
C MET A 123 -16.92 -25.72 -1.90
N LEU A 124 -16.44 -24.48 -2.03
CA LEU A 124 -16.75 -23.59 -3.15
C LEU A 124 -15.70 -23.73 -4.26
N THR A 125 -15.91 -23.05 -5.38
CA THR A 125 -14.95 -23.01 -6.48
C THR A 125 -13.60 -22.51 -5.97
N PRO A 126 -12.50 -23.24 -6.22
CA PRO A 126 -11.17 -22.84 -5.80
C PRO A 126 -10.57 -21.80 -6.73
N ASP A 127 -9.46 -21.21 -6.29
CA ASP A 127 -8.47 -20.54 -7.12
C ASP A 127 -7.15 -21.34 -7.07
N VAL A 128 -6.33 -21.23 -8.12
CA VAL A 128 -5.07 -21.97 -8.27
C VAL A 128 -3.98 -21.10 -8.88
N ASN A 129 -2.76 -21.16 -8.34
CA ASN A 129 -1.62 -20.43 -8.90
C ASN A 129 -0.81 -21.26 -9.91
N GLY A 130 0.23 -20.66 -10.52
CA GLY A 130 1.14 -21.35 -11.46
C GLY A 130 1.72 -22.66 -10.92
N PRO A 131 2.33 -22.67 -9.71
CA PRO A 131 2.81 -23.89 -9.05
C PRO A 131 1.76 -24.99 -8.83
N GLY A 132 0.47 -24.65 -8.83
CA GLY A 132 -0.63 -25.58 -8.59
C GLY A 132 -1.11 -25.65 -7.15
N GLU A 133 -0.71 -24.68 -6.33
CA GLU A 133 -1.23 -24.49 -4.98
C GLU A 133 -2.64 -23.92 -5.06
N THR A 134 -3.51 -24.43 -4.18
CA THR A 134 -4.94 -24.13 -4.24
C THR A 134 -5.36 -23.29 -3.04
N ALA A 135 -6.17 -22.27 -3.28
CA ALA A 135 -6.92 -21.58 -2.23
C ALA A 135 -8.42 -21.75 -2.47
N PHE A 136 -9.20 -21.96 -1.41
CA PHE A 136 -10.65 -22.11 -1.54
C PHE A 136 -11.38 -21.77 -0.25
N ALA A 137 -12.66 -21.45 -0.39
CA ALA A 137 -13.57 -21.32 0.73
C ALA A 137 -14.43 -22.59 0.89
N ALA A 138 -14.78 -22.94 2.13
CA ALA A 138 -15.71 -24.03 2.39
C ALA A 138 -16.59 -23.75 3.60
N PHE A 139 -17.82 -24.26 3.54
CA PHE A 139 -18.63 -24.44 4.73
C PHE A 139 -17.98 -25.46 5.66
N LEU A 140 -18.20 -25.32 6.96
CA LEU A 140 -17.74 -26.26 7.98
C LEU A 140 -18.89 -27.15 8.45
N SER A 141 -18.56 -28.37 8.86
CA SER A 141 -19.53 -29.36 9.34
C SER A 141 -19.05 -30.08 10.60
N GLY A 142 -19.92 -30.88 11.22
CA GLY A 142 -19.60 -31.61 12.46
C GLY A 142 -20.05 -30.86 13.70
N ALA A 143 -19.16 -30.67 14.67
CA ALA A 143 -19.42 -29.99 15.95
C ALA A 143 -19.59 -28.45 15.83
N VAL A 144 -19.90 -27.95 14.63
CA VAL A 144 -20.16 -26.54 14.37
C VAL A 144 -21.52 -26.19 14.98
N THR A 145 -21.52 -25.57 16.15
CA THR A 145 -22.75 -25.17 16.84
C THR A 145 -23.22 -23.79 16.36
N GLY A 146 -24.41 -23.73 15.75
CA GLY A 146 -25.23 -22.50 15.73
C GLY A 146 -24.96 -21.46 14.65
N GLY A 147 -24.25 -21.77 13.57
CA GLY A 147 -24.10 -20.88 12.40
C GLY A 147 -23.19 -19.66 12.60
N VAL A 148 -22.40 -19.64 13.69
CA VAL A 148 -21.46 -18.54 13.99
C VAL A 148 -20.07 -18.82 13.40
N ASP A 149 -19.72 -20.09 13.18
CA ASP A 149 -18.36 -20.56 12.88
C ASP A 149 -18.36 -21.58 11.72
N ASP A 150 -19.26 -21.41 10.76
CA ASP A 150 -19.60 -22.40 9.73
C ASP A 150 -18.92 -22.20 8.39
N PHE A 151 -17.87 -21.36 8.34
CA PHE A 151 -17.21 -21.01 7.09
C PHE A 151 -15.71 -20.73 7.31
N ALA A 152 -14.88 -21.14 6.35
CA ALA A 152 -13.43 -20.94 6.41
C ALA A 152 -12.80 -20.80 5.01
N VAL A 153 -11.68 -20.11 4.97
CA VAL A 153 -10.76 -20.01 3.84
C VAL A 153 -9.55 -20.90 4.12
N PHE A 154 -9.17 -21.69 3.12
CA PHE A 154 -8.06 -22.62 3.15
C PHE A 154 -7.08 -22.32 2.02
N SER A 155 -5.80 -22.64 2.22
CA SER A 155 -4.78 -22.50 1.18
C SER A 155 -3.65 -23.52 1.36
N GLU A 156 -3.01 -23.92 0.26
CA GLU A 156 -1.74 -24.67 0.26
C GLU A 156 -0.51 -23.72 0.17
N GLY A 157 -0.72 -22.45 -0.22
CA GLY A 157 0.31 -21.56 -0.75
C GLY A 157 1.53 -21.28 0.13
N ARG A 158 1.38 -21.23 1.46
CA ARG A 158 2.51 -20.86 2.34
C ARG A 158 3.45 -22.02 2.68
N THR A 159 2.91 -23.23 2.70
CA THR A 159 3.62 -24.39 3.27
C THR A 159 3.73 -25.56 2.31
N GLY A 160 3.08 -25.48 1.15
CA GLY A 160 2.83 -26.62 0.26
C GLY A 160 1.91 -27.67 0.90
N THR A 161 1.27 -27.34 2.03
CA THR A 161 0.29 -28.18 2.72
C THR A 161 -0.94 -27.37 3.05
N LEU A 162 -2.11 -28.01 2.97
CA LEU A 162 -3.38 -27.33 3.22
C LEU A 162 -3.47 -26.83 4.66
N GLU A 163 -3.78 -25.54 4.83
CA GLU A 163 -3.97 -24.89 6.13
C GLU A 163 -5.25 -24.04 6.18
N VAL A 164 -5.66 -23.68 7.38
CA VAL A 164 -6.76 -22.72 7.61
C VAL A 164 -6.17 -21.31 7.61
N VAL A 165 -6.50 -20.50 6.61
CA VAL A 165 -6.06 -19.10 6.51
C VAL A 165 -6.93 -18.20 7.38
N ALA A 166 -8.25 -18.35 7.26
CA ALA A 166 -9.22 -17.58 8.03
C ALA A 166 -10.46 -18.41 8.30
N ARG A 167 -11.13 -18.11 9.41
CA ARG A 167 -12.35 -18.82 9.84
C ARG A 167 -13.32 -17.82 10.44
N LYS A 168 -14.59 -17.96 10.10
CA LYS A 168 -15.67 -17.23 10.76
C LYS A 168 -15.65 -17.46 12.27
N GLY A 169 -15.79 -16.39 13.04
CA GLY A 169 -15.59 -16.30 14.49
C GLY A 169 -14.13 -16.40 14.96
N GLY A 170 -13.18 -16.63 14.05
CA GLY A 170 -11.75 -16.56 14.32
C GLY A 170 -11.23 -15.13 14.41
N SER A 171 -10.02 -14.97 14.93
CA SER A 171 -9.33 -13.67 14.99
C SER A 171 -9.09 -13.11 13.60
N ALA A 172 -9.43 -11.85 13.41
CA ALA A 172 -9.08 -11.05 12.25
C ALA A 172 -7.97 -10.05 12.63
N PRO A 173 -7.35 -9.34 11.67
CA PRO A 173 -6.41 -8.26 11.99
C PRO A 173 -7.00 -7.23 12.96
N VAL A 174 -8.30 -6.95 12.82
CA VAL A 174 -9.10 -6.17 13.77
C VAL A 174 -10.37 -6.95 14.12
N GLY A 175 -10.60 -7.20 15.40
CA GLY A 175 -11.77 -7.95 15.87
C GLY A 175 -11.75 -9.43 15.44
N SER A 176 -12.83 -9.87 14.80
CA SER A 176 -13.06 -11.25 14.38
C SER A 176 -13.80 -11.33 13.05
N PHE A 177 -13.63 -12.42 12.30
CA PHE A 177 -14.31 -12.59 11.03
C PHE A 177 -15.78 -12.96 11.19
N LYS A 178 -16.68 -12.22 10.54
CA LYS A 178 -18.13 -12.44 10.51
C LYS A 178 -18.60 -13.13 9.24
N ALA A 179 -17.98 -12.81 8.11
CA ALA A 179 -18.15 -13.51 6.83
C ALA A 179 -16.87 -13.42 6.00
N LEU A 180 -16.69 -14.34 5.06
CA LEU A 180 -15.52 -14.45 4.19
C LEU A 180 -15.98 -14.67 2.75
N SER A 181 -15.29 -14.09 1.77
CA SER A 181 -15.48 -14.38 0.35
C SER A 181 -14.66 -15.60 -0.10
N SER A 182 -14.83 -16.00 -1.36
CA SER A 182 -13.85 -16.88 -2.00
C SER A 182 -12.48 -16.19 -2.05
N PRO A 183 -11.38 -16.92 -1.79
CA PRO A 183 -10.03 -16.36 -1.83
C PRO A 183 -9.43 -16.34 -3.24
N LEU A 184 -8.40 -15.53 -3.39
CA LEU A 184 -7.44 -15.51 -4.50
C LEU A 184 -6.06 -15.96 -4.00
N ILE A 185 -5.22 -16.54 -4.85
CA ILE A 185 -3.84 -16.97 -4.52
C ILE A 185 -2.79 -16.52 -5.55
N CYS A 186 -1.68 -15.89 -5.17
CA CYS A 186 -0.67 -15.42 -6.13
C CYS A 186 0.38 -16.51 -6.44
N ALA A 187 1.33 -16.25 -7.33
CA ALA A 187 2.37 -17.22 -7.68
C ALA A 187 3.27 -17.59 -6.49
N GLU A 188 3.49 -16.66 -5.55
CA GLU A 188 4.25 -16.91 -4.31
C GLU A 188 3.39 -17.51 -3.18
N GLY A 189 2.12 -17.80 -3.44
CA GLY A 189 1.23 -18.45 -2.49
C GLY A 189 0.52 -17.51 -1.50
N SER A 190 0.69 -16.19 -1.66
CA SER A 190 -0.05 -15.18 -0.88
C SER A 190 -1.55 -15.25 -1.19
N VAL A 191 -2.38 -15.03 -0.18
CA VAL A 191 -3.83 -15.18 -0.25
C VAL A 191 -4.53 -13.86 0.07
N ALA A 192 -5.50 -13.49 -0.76
CA ALA A 192 -6.35 -12.33 -0.55
C ALA A 192 -7.85 -12.68 -0.62
N PHE A 193 -8.68 -12.00 0.17
CA PHE A 193 -10.14 -12.15 0.16
C PHE A 193 -10.84 -10.94 0.79
N LEU A 194 -12.11 -10.75 0.45
CA LEU A 194 -12.99 -9.82 1.17
C LEU A 194 -13.55 -10.51 2.42
N ALA A 195 -13.76 -9.74 3.47
CA ALA A 195 -14.41 -10.21 4.68
C ALA A 195 -15.28 -9.14 5.31
N THR A 196 -16.26 -9.60 6.10
CA THR A 196 -16.91 -8.74 7.09
C THR A 196 -16.40 -9.07 8.48
N LEU A 197 -16.41 -8.07 9.37
CA LEU A 197 -15.85 -8.12 10.70
C LEU A 197 -16.94 -8.06 11.78
N ASP A 198 -16.60 -8.52 12.98
CA ASP A 198 -17.38 -8.38 14.20
C ASP A 198 -16.42 -8.26 15.39
N GLY A 199 -16.92 -7.85 16.55
CA GLY A 199 -16.17 -7.76 17.80
C GLY A 199 -16.07 -6.35 18.35
N ALA A 200 -15.20 -6.18 19.34
CA ALA A 200 -15.06 -4.91 20.04
C ALA A 200 -14.50 -3.82 19.11
N GLY A 201 -15.23 -2.71 18.99
CA GLY A 201 -14.83 -1.58 18.13
C GLY A 201 -15.23 -1.73 16.66
N ILE A 202 -15.93 -2.82 16.29
CA ILE A 202 -16.51 -3.01 14.97
C ILE A 202 -18.00 -2.66 14.99
N ASP A 203 -18.44 -1.80 14.08
CA ASP A 203 -19.83 -1.43 13.82
C ASP A 203 -20.07 -1.31 12.31
N GLY A 204 -21.28 -0.92 11.90
CA GLY A 204 -21.66 -0.85 10.48
C GLY A 204 -21.01 0.29 9.68
N LEU A 205 -19.98 0.94 10.21
CA LEU A 205 -19.15 1.93 9.52
C LEU A 205 -17.69 1.47 9.37
N ASN A 206 -17.37 0.26 9.85
CA ASN A 206 -16.03 -0.32 9.73
C ASN A 206 -16.04 -1.86 9.73
N ASP A 207 -17.16 -2.49 9.33
CA ASP A 207 -17.32 -3.94 9.36
C ASP A 207 -17.03 -4.65 8.04
N GLU A 208 -16.45 -3.97 7.05
CA GLU A 208 -15.95 -4.58 5.82
C GLU A 208 -14.45 -4.36 5.63
N CYS A 209 -13.76 -5.35 5.05
CA CYS A 209 -12.33 -5.24 4.74
C CYS A 209 -11.90 -6.12 3.56
N ILE A 210 -10.77 -5.75 3.00
CA ILE A 210 -9.95 -6.61 2.14
C ILE A 210 -8.76 -7.05 2.98
N CYS A 211 -8.57 -8.37 3.10
CA CYS A 211 -7.44 -8.96 3.80
C CYS A 211 -6.50 -9.61 2.79
N SER A 212 -5.20 -9.48 3.06
CA SER A 212 -4.15 -10.18 2.32
C SER A 212 -3.01 -10.49 3.28
N ASP A 213 -2.29 -11.56 3.03
CA ASP A 213 -1.14 -11.93 3.85
C ASP A 213 0.21 -11.49 3.32
N HIS A 214 0.32 -11.17 2.03
CA HIS A 214 1.56 -10.74 1.38
C HIS A 214 2.77 -11.64 1.73
N GLY A 215 2.56 -12.96 1.83
CA GLY A 215 3.59 -13.93 2.20
C GLY A 215 3.94 -14.00 3.70
N GLY A 216 3.26 -13.22 4.55
CA GLY A 216 3.47 -13.13 5.99
C GLY A 216 2.20 -13.39 6.81
N ALA A 217 2.04 -12.65 7.91
CA ALA A 217 0.83 -12.69 8.72
C ALA A 217 -0.32 -11.99 7.98
N LEU A 218 -1.54 -12.49 8.14
CA LEU A 218 -2.73 -11.88 7.53
C LEU A 218 -2.89 -10.44 8.05
N GLY A 219 -3.01 -9.48 7.13
CA GLY A 219 -3.15 -8.05 7.41
C GLY A 219 -4.33 -7.43 6.66
N LEU A 220 -4.57 -6.15 6.95
CA LEU A 220 -5.56 -5.33 6.23
C LEU A 220 -4.91 -4.66 5.02
N VAL A 221 -5.58 -4.76 3.89
CA VAL A 221 -5.28 -3.98 2.68
C VAL A 221 -6.07 -2.68 2.68
N ALA A 222 -7.36 -2.78 3.03
CA ALA A 222 -8.27 -1.66 3.21
C ALA A 222 -9.41 -2.09 4.15
N GLN A 223 -9.91 -1.16 4.96
CA GLN A 223 -11.09 -1.34 5.80
C GLN A 223 -12.08 -0.20 5.58
N GLU A 224 -13.37 -0.51 5.70
CA GLU A 224 -14.39 0.52 5.78
C GLU A 224 -14.11 1.46 6.97
N GLY A 225 -14.33 2.75 6.77
CA GLY A 225 -14.03 3.80 7.73
C GLY A 225 -12.61 4.36 7.66
N ASP A 226 -11.67 3.67 6.99
CA ASP A 226 -10.32 4.18 6.77
C ASP A 226 -10.31 5.26 5.68
N HIS A 227 -9.33 6.16 5.77
CA HIS A 227 -9.06 7.16 4.72
C HIS A 227 -8.87 6.49 3.37
N ALA A 228 -9.52 7.03 2.34
CA ALA A 228 -9.42 6.55 0.97
C ALA A 228 -8.21 7.23 0.28
N PRO A 229 -7.10 6.51 0.03
CA PRO A 229 -5.87 7.12 -0.48
C PRO A 229 -6.08 7.79 -1.83
N GLY A 230 -5.42 8.93 -2.04
CA GLY A 230 -5.59 9.78 -3.21
C GLY A 230 -6.77 10.76 -3.14
N LEU A 231 -7.57 10.73 -2.07
CA LEU A 231 -8.65 11.68 -1.80
C LEU A 231 -8.35 12.53 -0.57
N ALA A 232 -9.18 13.55 -0.32
CA ALA A 232 -9.04 14.41 0.86
C ALA A 232 -9.09 13.58 2.16
N ASP A 233 -8.37 14.03 3.20
CA ASP A 233 -8.14 13.29 4.46
C ASP A 233 -9.43 12.86 5.18
N ASP A 234 -10.55 13.55 4.94
CA ASP A 234 -11.86 13.27 5.53
C ASP A 234 -12.80 12.46 4.62
N VAL A 235 -12.29 11.96 3.49
CA VAL A 235 -12.97 11.01 2.61
C VAL A 235 -12.50 9.59 2.94
N VAL A 236 -13.45 8.73 3.27
CA VAL A 236 -13.21 7.36 3.73
C VAL A 236 -13.86 6.33 2.82
N PHE A 237 -13.38 5.10 2.86
CA PHE A 237 -14.14 3.96 2.34
C PHE A 237 -15.42 3.80 3.16
N ALA A 238 -16.58 3.79 2.50
CA ALA A 238 -17.86 3.73 3.19
C ALA A 238 -18.94 3.17 2.28
N GLY A 239 -19.69 2.19 2.79
CA GLY A 239 -20.87 1.69 2.08
C GLY A 239 -21.91 2.78 1.84
N ASP A 240 -22.76 2.57 0.84
CA ASP A 240 -23.88 3.46 0.56
C ASP A 240 -25.17 2.89 1.18
N PRO A 241 -25.69 3.52 2.27
CA PRO A 241 -26.88 3.04 2.95
C PRO A 241 -28.16 3.20 2.12
N VAL A 242 -28.14 4.03 1.07
CA VAL A 242 -29.29 4.26 0.18
C VAL A 242 -29.42 3.12 -0.83
N THR A 243 -28.30 2.70 -1.42
CA THR A 243 -28.26 1.60 -2.39
C THR A 243 -28.05 0.23 -1.76
N MET A 244 -27.79 0.18 -0.44
CA MET A 244 -27.38 -1.03 0.30
C MET A 244 -26.12 -1.68 -0.29
N MET A 245 -25.25 -0.86 -0.88
CA MET A 245 -23.94 -1.29 -1.36
C MET A 245 -22.94 -1.24 -0.21
N GLY A 246 -22.14 -2.30 -0.05
CA GLY A 246 -21.00 -2.30 0.86
C GLY A 246 -19.93 -1.30 0.45
N ALA A 247 -18.94 -1.09 1.31
CA ALA A 247 -17.79 -0.25 1.05
C ALA A 247 -16.92 -0.83 -0.07
N PHE A 248 -16.79 -2.16 -0.17
CA PHE A 248 -16.03 -2.82 -1.23
C PHE A 248 -16.99 -3.52 -2.21
N VAL A 249 -16.90 -3.17 -3.49
CA VAL A 249 -17.91 -3.54 -4.49
C VAL A 249 -17.34 -4.33 -5.65
N GLY A 250 -18.01 -5.44 -5.99
CA GLY A 250 -17.56 -6.34 -7.05
C GLY A 250 -16.38 -7.21 -6.63
N ASP A 251 -15.74 -7.83 -7.62
CA ASP A 251 -14.62 -8.75 -7.39
C ASP A 251 -13.30 -7.97 -7.23
N VAL A 252 -12.44 -8.47 -6.34
CA VAL A 252 -11.03 -8.08 -6.24
C VAL A 252 -10.25 -8.82 -7.33
N ALA A 253 -9.29 -8.14 -7.95
CA ALA A 253 -8.32 -8.77 -8.83
C ALA A 253 -6.98 -8.87 -8.10
N MET A 254 -6.25 -9.96 -8.32
CA MET A 254 -4.89 -10.14 -7.83
C MET A 254 -4.02 -10.68 -8.96
N ASN A 255 -2.80 -10.17 -9.08
CA ASN A 255 -1.81 -10.69 -10.02
C ASN A 255 -0.82 -11.64 -9.35
N ASP A 256 0.15 -12.12 -10.11
CA ASP A 256 1.10 -13.10 -9.58
C ASP A 256 2.03 -12.53 -8.50
N ARG A 257 2.16 -11.20 -8.35
CA ARG A 257 3.02 -10.53 -7.34
C ARG A 257 2.28 -10.10 -6.08
N ALA A 258 1.08 -10.62 -5.84
CA ALA A 258 0.19 -10.24 -4.74
C ALA A 258 -0.26 -8.76 -4.74
N GLN A 259 -0.12 -8.05 -5.87
CA GLN A 259 -0.75 -6.73 -6.03
C GLN A 259 -2.25 -6.92 -6.24
N LEU A 260 -3.05 -6.00 -5.70
CA LEU A 260 -4.51 -6.10 -5.68
C LEU A 260 -5.16 -4.90 -6.35
N ALA A 261 -6.20 -5.13 -7.15
CA ALA A 261 -7.05 -4.06 -7.63
C ALA A 261 -8.49 -4.27 -7.14
N PHE A 262 -9.09 -3.21 -6.60
CA PHE A 262 -10.41 -3.30 -5.99
C PHE A 262 -11.18 -2.01 -6.18
N ARG A 263 -12.51 -2.15 -6.27
CA ARG A 263 -13.42 -1.02 -6.32
C ARG A 263 -14.03 -0.79 -4.95
N ALA A 264 -14.16 0.48 -4.59
CA ALA A 264 -14.78 0.84 -3.33
C ALA A 264 -15.71 2.05 -3.47
N VAL A 265 -16.74 2.06 -2.64
CA VAL A 265 -17.59 3.22 -2.40
C VAL A 265 -16.88 4.11 -1.37
N VAL A 266 -16.95 5.42 -1.57
CA VAL A 266 -16.40 6.42 -0.66
C VAL A 266 -17.47 7.38 -0.18
N ALA A 267 -17.26 7.94 1.01
CA ALA A 267 -18.09 9.00 1.57
C ALA A 267 -17.22 10.05 2.26
N GLY A 268 -17.71 11.29 2.29
CA GLY A 268 -17.02 12.41 2.90
C GLY A 268 -17.42 13.74 2.26
N PRO A 269 -16.81 14.85 2.65
CA PRO A 269 -17.08 16.16 2.07
C PRO A 269 -16.81 16.18 0.55
N GLY A 270 -17.75 16.76 -0.19
CA GLY A 270 -17.66 16.82 -1.65
C GLY A 270 -17.94 15.49 -2.37
N VAL A 271 -18.33 14.44 -1.63
CA VAL A 271 -18.73 13.16 -2.22
C VAL A 271 -20.25 13.09 -2.39
N ASP A 272 -20.70 12.74 -3.59
CA ASP A 272 -22.09 12.49 -3.94
C ASP A 272 -22.23 11.31 -4.92
N MET A 273 -23.45 10.97 -5.32
CA MET A 273 -23.72 9.81 -6.20
C MET A 273 -23.08 9.90 -7.59
N THR A 274 -22.51 11.05 -7.99
CA THR A 274 -21.82 11.21 -9.27
C THR A 274 -20.32 10.97 -9.17
N ASN A 275 -19.78 10.86 -7.95
CA ASN A 275 -18.36 10.63 -7.71
C ASN A 275 -18.10 9.61 -6.59
N ASN A 276 -19.06 8.82 -6.12
CA ASN A 276 -18.87 8.01 -4.91
C ASN A 276 -18.20 6.64 -5.10
N ILE A 277 -17.78 6.24 -6.31
CA ILE A 277 -17.06 4.97 -6.51
C ILE A 277 -15.69 5.24 -7.14
N GLY A 278 -14.67 4.59 -6.58
CA GLY A 278 -13.30 4.59 -7.10
C GLY A 278 -12.77 3.19 -7.39
N LEU A 279 -11.64 3.16 -8.08
CA LEU A 279 -10.83 1.98 -8.34
C LEU A 279 -9.44 2.24 -7.76
N TRP A 280 -8.99 1.35 -6.88
CA TRP A 280 -7.66 1.41 -6.27
C TRP A 280 -6.82 0.24 -6.72
N LEU A 281 -5.52 0.49 -6.73
CA LEU A 281 -4.47 -0.49 -6.91
C LEU A 281 -3.62 -0.47 -5.64
N HIS A 282 -3.41 -1.65 -5.06
CA HIS A 282 -2.62 -1.86 -3.88
C HIS A 282 -1.39 -2.67 -4.23
N ASP A 283 -0.24 -2.11 -3.88
CA ASP A 283 1.03 -2.79 -3.88
C ASP A 283 1.47 -3.07 -2.44
N PRO A 284 1.99 -4.28 -2.13
CA PRO A 284 2.44 -4.62 -0.78
C PRO A 284 3.59 -3.72 -0.26
N VAL A 285 4.36 -3.13 -1.17
CA VAL A 285 5.50 -2.24 -0.89
C VAL A 285 5.08 -0.78 -1.06
N ALA A 286 4.53 -0.42 -2.23
CA ALA A 286 4.22 0.97 -2.58
C ALA A 286 2.87 1.48 -2.02
N GLY A 287 2.10 0.63 -1.37
CA GLY A 287 0.82 0.96 -0.73
C GLY A 287 -0.35 1.06 -1.70
N THR A 288 -1.46 1.62 -1.21
CA THR A 288 -2.71 1.76 -1.96
C THR A 288 -2.80 3.12 -2.66
N ARG A 289 -3.09 3.12 -3.96
CA ARG A 289 -3.19 4.34 -4.79
C ARG A 289 -4.48 4.34 -5.61
N LEU A 290 -5.11 5.51 -5.75
CA LEU A 290 -6.31 5.69 -6.56
C LEU A 290 -5.93 5.69 -8.05
N VAL A 291 -6.62 4.86 -8.83
CA VAL A 291 -6.42 4.75 -10.28
C VAL A 291 -7.39 5.68 -11.01
N VAL A 292 -8.68 5.58 -10.67
CA VAL A 292 -9.75 6.38 -11.28
C VAL A 292 -10.97 6.39 -10.37
N ARG A 293 -11.76 7.46 -10.46
CA ARG A 293 -13.01 7.65 -9.74
C ARG A 293 -14.10 8.18 -10.66
N ASN A 294 -15.36 7.93 -10.30
CA ASN A 294 -16.47 8.61 -10.96
C ASN A 294 -16.31 10.13 -10.78
N GLY A 295 -16.65 10.90 -11.81
CA GLY A 295 -16.48 12.34 -11.84
C GLY A 295 -15.08 12.80 -12.27
N ASP A 296 -14.09 11.90 -12.38
CA ASP A 296 -12.76 12.27 -12.85
C ASP A 296 -12.79 12.71 -14.33
N ALA A 297 -11.99 13.72 -14.64
CA ALA A 297 -11.78 14.21 -15.99
C ALA A 297 -10.54 13.52 -16.59
N ILE A 298 -10.75 12.66 -17.58
CA ILE A 298 -9.68 11.90 -18.25
C ILE A 298 -9.54 12.38 -19.69
N GLU A 299 -8.30 12.68 -20.09
CA GLU A 299 -7.96 12.93 -21.48
C GLU A 299 -7.86 11.61 -22.24
N VAL A 300 -8.80 11.35 -23.15
CA VAL A 300 -8.87 10.11 -23.94
C VAL A 300 -8.15 10.23 -25.30
N ALA A 301 -7.88 11.46 -25.72
CA ALA A 301 -7.04 11.81 -26.86
C ALA A 301 -6.57 13.27 -26.69
N PRO A 302 -5.50 13.71 -27.37
CA PRO A 302 -4.99 15.08 -27.26
C PRO A 302 -6.09 16.14 -27.44
N GLY A 303 -6.42 16.85 -26.36
CA GLY A 303 -7.47 17.87 -26.28
C GLY A 303 -8.91 17.36 -26.15
N ASP A 304 -9.13 16.05 -25.97
CA ASP A 304 -10.44 15.40 -25.73
C ASP A 304 -10.50 14.88 -24.30
N THR A 305 -11.00 15.71 -23.38
CA THR A 305 -11.22 15.36 -21.97
C THR A 305 -12.68 14.98 -21.73
N ARG A 306 -12.90 13.85 -21.06
CA ARG A 306 -14.24 13.32 -20.75
C ARG A 306 -14.38 13.02 -19.27
N ILE A 307 -15.61 13.13 -18.77
CA ILE A 307 -15.92 12.88 -17.36
C ILE A 307 -16.37 11.43 -17.19
N VAL A 308 -15.70 10.71 -16.30
CA VAL A 308 -16.01 9.31 -15.99
C VAL A 308 -17.37 9.23 -15.31
N GLN A 309 -18.30 8.49 -15.91
CA GLN A 309 -19.61 8.21 -15.36
C GLN A 309 -19.64 6.88 -14.59
N ASP A 310 -19.02 5.83 -15.13
CA ASP A 310 -18.94 4.49 -14.53
C ASP A 310 -17.74 3.74 -15.11
N PHE A 311 -17.28 2.73 -14.40
CA PHE A 311 -16.23 1.86 -14.85
C PHE A 311 -16.44 0.43 -14.36
N VAL A 312 -16.12 -0.51 -15.24
CA VAL A 312 -16.16 -1.94 -14.94
C VAL A 312 -14.89 -2.60 -15.45
N TRP A 313 -14.52 -3.71 -14.83
CA TRP A 313 -13.50 -4.60 -15.39
C TRP A 313 -13.83 -4.88 -16.85
N ALA A 314 -12.84 -4.77 -17.74
CA ALA A 314 -13.01 -5.19 -19.13
C ALA A 314 -13.26 -6.71 -19.15
N ALA A 315 -14.53 -7.12 -19.12
CA ALA A 315 -14.95 -8.49 -18.94
C ALA A 315 -14.26 -9.43 -19.94
N GLY A 316 -13.68 -10.53 -19.44
CA GLY A 316 -12.98 -11.51 -20.27
C GLY A 316 -11.52 -11.17 -20.60
N SER A 317 -10.94 -10.12 -19.98
CA SER A 317 -9.49 -10.06 -19.81
C SER A 317 -9.11 -11.16 -18.82
N GLY A 318 -8.86 -12.34 -19.38
CA GLY A 318 -7.97 -13.30 -18.79
C GLY A 318 -6.64 -12.57 -18.62
N GLY A 319 -6.20 -12.28 -17.41
CA GLY A 319 -4.81 -11.93 -17.19
C GLY A 319 -3.91 -13.04 -17.73
N SER A 320 -2.60 -12.82 -17.68
CA SER A 320 -1.59 -13.81 -18.09
C SER A 320 -1.73 -15.18 -17.41
N ASP A 321 -2.46 -15.22 -16.31
CA ASP A 321 -2.69 -16.33 -15.38
C ASP A 321 -3.96 -17.14 -15.66
N GLY A 322 -4.82 -16.74 -16.61
CA GLY A 322 -6.09 -17.41 -16.90
C GLY A 322 -7.25 -17.05 -15.95
N ARG A 323 -7.03 -16.11 -15.02
CA ARG A 323 -8.09 -15.50 -14.21
C ARG A 323 -8.78 -14.41 -15.01
N SER A 324 -10.10 -14.24 -14.83
CA SER A 324 -10.81 -13.04 -15.32
C SER A 324 -10.44 -11.80 -14.49
N SER A 325 -9.14 -11.50 -14.44
CA SER A 325 -8.50 -10.40 -13.75
C SER A 325 -8.11 -9.37 -14.80
N ALA A 326 -8.62 -8.16 -14.67
CA ALA A 326 -8.26 -7.05 -15.55
C ALA A 326 -6.82 -6.54 -15.35
N MET A 327 -6.01 -7.24 -14.57
CA MET A 327 -4.67 -6.85 -14.15
C MET A 327 -3.63 -7.85 -14.65
N ASN A 328 -2.53 -7.35 -15.21
CA ASN A 328 -1.37 -8.19 -15.51
C ASN A 328 -0.33 -8.17 -14.37
N ASN A 329 0.75 -8.94 -14.50
CA ASN A 329 1.82 -9.01 -13.50
C ASN A 329 2.69 -7.74 -13.43
N SER A 330 2.46 -6.78 -14.34
CA SER A 330 3.06 -5.45 -14.27
C SER A 330 2.15 -4.42 -13.59
N ALA A 331 1.13 -4.88 -12.88
CA ALA A 331 0.08 -4.05 -12.28
C ALA A 331 -0.70 -3.18 -13.29
N GLN A 332 -0.62 -3.48 -14.59
CA GLN A 332 -1.36 -2.73 -15.59
C GLN A 332 -2.83 -3.19 -15.62
N LEU A 333 -3.75 -2.24 -15.54
CA LEU A 333 -5.20 -2.48 -15.43
C LEU A 333 -5.91 -2.13 -16.73
N ALA A 334 -6.67 -3.07 -17.30
CA ALA A 334 -7.56 -2.86 -18.44
C ALA A 334 -9.00 -2.57 -17.97
N ILE A 335 -9.44 -1.33 -18.11
CA ILE A 335 -10.70 -0.85 -17.55
C ILE A 335 -11.61 -0.38 -18.67
N TRP A 336 -12.88 -0.79 -18.65
CA TRP A 336 -13.91 -0.22 -19.51
C TRP A 336 -14.52 1.00 -18.81
N LEU A 337 -14.26 2.19 -19.35
CA LEU A 337 -14.83 3.45 -18.89
C LEU A 337 -16.08 3.80 -19.70
N ARG A 338 -17.11 4.28 -19.00
CA ARG A 338 -18.28 4.97 -19.56
C ARG A 338 -18.23 6.42 -19.15
N PHE A 339 -18.50 7.33 -20.09
CA PHE A 339 -18.42 8.76 -19.87
C PHE A 339 -19.81 9.41 -19.82
N THR A 340 -19.92 10.57 -19.18
CA THR A 340 -21.19 11.29 -19.02
C THR A 340 -21.80 11.79 -20.34
N ASP A 341 -20.99 11.87 -21.40
CA ASP A 341 -21.43 12.22 -22.76
C ASP A 341 -22.00 11.03 -23.55
N GLY A 342 -22.04 9.84 -22.93
CA GLY A 342 -22.47 8.58 -23.55
C GLY A 342 -21.36 7.87 -24.33
N GLY A 343 -20.14 8.39 -24.34
CA GLY A 343 -18.97 7.72 -24.89
C GLY A 343 -18.49 6.56 -24.02
N GLU A 344 -17.74 5.64 -24.62
CA GLU A 344 -17.11 4.52 -23.94
C GLU A 344 -15.67 4.34 -24.44
N ALA A 345 -14.77 3.90 -23.57
CA ALA A 345 -13.38 3.59 -23.91
C ALA A 345 -12.85 2.41 -23.09
N ILE A 346 -11.90 1.68 -23.65
CA ILE A 346 -11.04 0.77 -22.89
C ILE A 346 -9.73 1.52 -22.64
N VAL A 347 -9.34 1.65 -21.38
CA VAL A 347 -8.09 2.30 -20.96
C VAL A 347 -7.20 1.26 -20.28
N VAL A 348 -5.89 1.39 -20.49
CA VAL A 348 -4.87 0.58 -19.83
C VAL A 348 -3.95 1.52 -19.07
N THR A 349 -3.59 1.20 -17.82
CA THR A 349 -2.55 1.96 -17.11
C THR A 349 -1.19 1.73 -17.78
N VAL A 350 -0.33 2.75 -17.77
CA VAL A 350 0.94 2.76 -18.51
C VAL A 350 2.10 2.28 -17.63
N ASP A 351 3.13 1.73 -18.29
CA ASP A 351 4.45 1.37 -17.76
C ASP A 351 5.44 1.96 -18.78
N THR A 352 6.01 3.11 -18.43
CA THR A 352 6.73 4.00 -19.34
C THR A 352 8.13 3.48 -19.65
N ASP A 353 8.82 2.89 -18.67
CA ASP A 353 10.17 2.39 -18.84
C ASP A 353 10.26 0.88 -19.12
N GLY A 354 9.14 0.17 -18.95
CA GLY A 354 9.00 -1.25 -19.27
C GLY A 354 9.66 -2.18 -18.25
N ASP A 355 9.82 -1.73 -17.00
CA ASP A 355 10.40 -2.54 -15.92
C ASP A 355 9.41 -3.56 -15.33
N GLY A 356 8.14 -3.44 -15.71
CA GLY A 356 7.07 -4.27 -15.21
C GLY A 356 6.39 -3.72 -13.97
N THR A 357 6.44 -2.43 -13.71
CA THR A 357 5.63 -1.74 -12.69
C THR A 357 4.89 -0.61 -13.38
N ALA A 358 3.57 -0.50 -13.20
CA ALA A 358 2.82 0.59 -13.80
C ALA A 358 3.26 1.94 -13.19
N ASP A 359 3.34 3.01 -13.99
CA ASP A 359 3.81 4.36 -13.58
C ASP A 359 3.15 4.89 -12.30
N LEU A 360 1.90 4.47 -12.04
CA LEU A 360 1.16 4.87 -10.83
C LEU A 360 1.69 4.21 -9.56
N LEU A 361 2.34 3.06 -9.63
CA LEU A 361 2.98 2.37 -8.51
C LEU A 361 4.51 2.51 -8.51
N ASP A 362 5.09 2.82 -9.66
CA ASP A 362 6.53 2.86 -9.87
C ASP A 362 7.20 4.00 -9.09
N ASN A 363 8.19 3.68 -8.25
CA ASN A 363 8.99 4.67 -7.54
C ASN A 363 10.10 5.29 -8.40
N CYS A 364 10.29 4.81 -9.65
CA CYS A 364 11.13 5.42 -10.68
C CYS A 364 10.51 5.35 -12.10
N PRO A 365 9.38 6.05 -12.40
CA PRO A 365 8.58 5.88 -13.63
C PRO A 365 9.28 6.04 -15.00
N ALA A 366 10.54 6.47 -15.02
CA ALA A 366 11.33 6.67 -16.23
C ALA A 366 12.67 5.90 -16.21
N THR A 367 12.95 5.14 -15.14
CA THR A 367 14.23 4.47 -14.92
C THR A 367 14.02 3.04 -14.43
N VAL A 368 14.26 2.09 -15.34
CA VAL A 368 13.99 0.66 -15.11
C VAL A 368 14.55 0.15 -13.77
N ASN A 369 13.67 -0.26 -12.87
CA ASN A 369 14.00 -0.77 -11.54
C ASN A 369 12.97 -1.79 -11.02
N ALA A 370 12.91 -2.93 -11.72
CA ALA A 370 11.90 -3.98 -11.47
C ALA A 370 11.84 -4.55 -10.02
N ASP A 371 12.85 -4.30 -9.18
CA ASP A 371 12.86 -4.67 -7.76
C ASP A 371 12.26 -3.61 -6.83
N GLN A 372 11.99 -2.41 -7.35
CA GLN A 372 11.36 -1.28 -6.66
C GLN A 372 12.02 -0.99 -5.30
N ALA A 373 13.35 -1.18 -5.23
CA ALA A 373 14.12 -0.90 -4.03
C ALA A 373 14.06 0.60 -3.67
N ASP A 374 13.86 0.87 -2.38
CA ASP A 374 13.79 2.20 -1.77
C ASP A 374 14.34 2.06 -0.35
N ALA A 375 15.65 2.30 -0.20
CA ALA A 375 16.38 1.91 0.99
C ALA A 375 16.17 2.85 2.20
N ASP A 376 15.81 4.11 1.99
CA ASP A 376 15.51 5.07 3.05
C ASP A 376 14.01 5.36 3.21
N GLY A 377 13.17 4.93 2.27
CA GLY A 377 11.72 4.97 2.36
C GLY A 377 11.12 6.33 2.05
N ASP A 378 11.79 7.15 1.24
CA ASP A 378 11.29 8.47 0.84
C ASP A 378 10.30 8.44 -0.34
N GLY A 379 10.14 7.28 -0.97
CA GLY A 379 9.24 7.05 -2.09
C GLY A 379 9.87 7.25 -3.48
N VAL A 380 11.16 7.57 -3.57
CA VAL A 380 11.96 7.57 -4.80
C VAL A 380 12.84 6.33 -4.79
N GLY A 381 12.82 5.55 -5.87
CA GLY A 381 13.57 4.29 -5.88
C GLY A 381 15.09 4.50 -5.96
N ASP A 382 15.86 3.58 -5.38
CA ASP A 382 17.34 3.58 -5.36
C ASP A 382 17.96 3.79 -6.76
N ALA A 383 17.25 3.41 -7.82
CA ALA A 383 17.69 3.53 -9.20
C ALA A 383 17.63 4.97 -9.76
N CYS A 384 16.75 5.81 -9.22
CA CYS A 384 16.54 7.20 -9.64
C CYS A 384 16.71 8.21 -8.50
N ASP A 385 17.06 7.76 -7.29
CA ASP A 385 17.43 8.61 -6.17
C ASP A 385 18.94 8.95 -6.21
N GLY A 386 19.26 10.24 -6.12
CA GLY A 386 20.61 10.76 -6.02
C GLY A 386 21.27 10.52 -4.66
N CYS A 387 20.49 10.22 -3.61
CA CYS A 387 20.97 9.85 -2.28
C CYS A 387 20.17 8.70 -1.63
N PRO A 388 20.36 7.44 -2.09
CA PRO A 388 19.57 6.25 -1.69
C PRO A 388 19.59 5.84 -0.22
N ASN A 389 20.14 6.64 0.69
CA ASN A 389 20.22 6.33 2.12
C ASN A 389 19.94 7.59 2.97
N ASP A 390 19.35 8.63 2.39
CA ASP A 390 19.07 9.93 3.01
C ASP A 390 17.69 10.45 2.59
N ALA A 391 16.64 9.99 3.28
CA ALA A 391 15.25 10.31 2.98
C ALA A 391 14.88 11.81 2.98
N ASP A 392 15.75 12.66 3.52
CA ASP A 392 15.55 14.10 3.51
C ASP A 392 16.13 14.77 2.24
N LYS A 393 16.74 14.00 1.32
CA LYS A 393 17.50 14.54 0.18
C LYS A 393 17.45 13.63 -1.05
N LEU A 394 16.80 14.07 -2.13
CA LEU A 394 16.67 13.29 -3.38
C LEU A 394 17.84 13.42 -4.37
N GLU A 395 18.71 14.40 -4.14
CA GLU A 395 19.78 14.76 -5.06
C GLU A 395 21.03 15.03 -4.25
N SER A 396 22.18 14.47 -4.65
CA SER A 396 23.45 14.63 -3.91
C SER A 396 23.83 16.08 -3.62
N GLY A 397 23.44 17.02 -4.47
CA GLY A 397 23.78 18.44 -4.28
C GLY A 397 25.29 18.70 -4.23
N VAL A 398 25.68 19.87 -3.70
CA VAL A 398 27.09 20.29 -3.59
C VAL A 398 27.71 19.67 -2.34
N CYS A 399 26.97 19.60 -1.25
CA CYS A 399 27.40 19.04 0.04
C CYS A 399 27.45 17.51 0.08
N GLY A 400 26.98 16.83 -0.96
CA GLY A 400 26.85 15.37 -0.95
C GLY A 400 25.64 14.90 -0.13
N CYS A 401 25.42 13.59 -0.08
CA CYS A 401 24.36 12.99 0.72
C CYS A 401 24.65 13.08 2.23
N GLY A 402 23.61 13.12 3.05
CA GLY A 402 23.66 13.20 4.51
C GLY A 402 23.97 14.61 5.06
N THR A 403 24.12 15.61 4.18
CA THR A 403 24.40 16.99 4.56
C THR A 403 23.52 17.95 3.74
N PRO A 404 22.69 18.80 4.36
CA PRO A 404 21.88 19.79 3.65
C PRO A 404 22.73 20.77 2.83
N ASP A 405 22.21 21.22 1.68
CA ASP A 405 22.81 22.31 0.87
C ASP A 405 22.35 23.70 1.34
N ASP A 406 22.19 23.87 2.65
CA ASP A 406 21.78 25.14 3.24
C ASP A 406 22.92 26.18 3.13
N ASP A 407 22.53 27.43 2.92
CA ASP A 407 23.40 28.61 2.96
C ASP A 407 22.75 29.59 3.94
N SER A 408 23.16 29.49 5.20
CA SER A 408 22.48 30.09 6.34
C SER A 408 22.54 31.63 6.33
N ASP A 409 23.56 32.23 5.70
CA ASP A 409 23.70 33.69 5.59
C ASP A 409 23.56 34.27 4.17
N ASN A 410 23.41 33.41 3.16
CA ASN A 410 23.20 33.74 1.75
C ASN A 410 24.40 34.45 1.09
N ASP A 411 25.63 34.09 1.45
CA ASP A 411 26.85 34.61 0.81
C ASP A 411 27.24 33.87 -0.49
N GLY A 412 26.56 32.76 -0.77
CA GLY A 412 26.76 31.92 -1.94
C GLY A 412 27.68 30.71 -1.71
N VAL A 413 28.18 30.50 -0.49
CA VAL A 413 28.90 29.29 -0.07
C VAL A 413 27.99 28.51 0.89
N PRO A 414 27.58 27.27 0.55
CA PRO A 414 26.80 26.45 1.46
C PRO A 414 27.53 26.20 2.78
N ASP A 415 26.79 26.04 3.87
CA ASP A 415 27.29 25.85 5.24
C ASP A 415 28.34 24.72 5.33
N CYS A 416 28.22 23.69 4.49
CA CYS A 416 29.16 22.57 4.46
C CYS A 416 30.55 22.93 3.89
N PHE A 417 30.67 24.05 3.19
CA PHE A 417 31.89 24.63 2.64
C PHE A 417 32.24 26.00 3.24
N ASP A 418 31.50 26.42 4.27
CA ASP A 418 31.67 27.69 4.96
C ASP A 418 32.13 27.48 6.40
N ASP A 419 33.33 27.98 6.74
CA ASP A 419 33.83 27.94 8.12
C ASP A 419 33.20 29.05 9.01
N CYS A 420 32.43 29.95 8.42
CA CYS A 420 31.68 31.05 9.02
C CYS A 420 30.22 31.13 8.53
N PRO A 421 29.41 30.07 8.70
CA PRO A 421 28.08 29.89 8.06
C PRO A 421 26.98 30.88 8.52
N ASN A 422 27.32 31.92 9.29
CA ASN A 422 26.37 32.94 9.72
C ASN A 422 26.94 34.37 9.53
N ASP A 423 28.08 34.51 8.85
CA ASP A 423 28.72 35.77 8.53
C ASP A 423 28.82 35.97 7.00
N PRO A 424 27.89 36.69 6.38
CA PRO A 424 27.86 36.82 4.92
C PRO A 424 29.01 37.68 4.36
N GLY A 425 29.86 38.24 5.23
CA GLY A 425 31.08 38.92 4.85
C GLY A 425 32.31 38.01 4.79
N LYS A 426 32.22 36.75 5.24
CA LYS A 426 33.36 35.85 5.40
C LYS A 426 32.97 34.39 5.23
N THR A 427 33.74 33.69 4.40
CA THR A 427 33.70 32.22 4.29
C THR A 427 34.76 31.50 5.14
N GLN A 428 35.67 32.28 5.75
CA GLN A 428 36.73 31.80 6.64
C GLN A 428 36.89 32.73 7.84
N PRO A 429 37.17 32.19 9.05
CA PRO A 429 37.23 33.01 10.27
C PRO A 429 38.31 34.10 10.24
N GLY A 430 39.41 33.90 9.51
CA GLY A 430 40.52 34.85 9.52
C GLY A 430 41.13 35.01 10.93
N VAL A 431 41.68 36.18 11.23
CA VAL A 431 42.35 36.46 12.52
C VAL A 431 41.34 36.94 13.56
N CYS A 432 40.35 37.72 13.14
CA CYS A 432 39.30 38.26 13.99
C CYS A 432 38.14 37.28 14.26
N GLY A 433 38.15 36.09 13.65
CA GLY A 433 37.04 35.15 13.70
C GLY A 433 35.87 35.55 12.78
N CYS A 434 34.78 34.79 12.87
CA CYS A 434 33.53 35.12 12.18
C CYS A 434 32.80 36.29 12.89
N GLY A 435 32.08 37.11 12.13
CA GLY A 435 31.29 38.25 12.59
C GLY A 435 32.06 39.56 12.76
N ALA A 436 33.38 39.56 12.53
CA ALA A 436 34.24 40.74 12.64
C ALA A 436 35.22 40.81 11.47
N ALA A 437 35.20 41.88 10.67
CA ALA A 437 36.07 42.03 9.51
C ALA A 437 37.57 42.07 9.88
N ASP A 438 38.43 41.44 9.09
CA ASP A 438 39.90 41.55 9.21
C ASP A 438 40.38 42.84 8.55
N VAL A 439 40.01 43.97 9.14
CA VAL A 439 40.40 45.32 8.72
C VAL A 439 41.38 45.92 9.73
N ASP A 440 42.26 46.76 9.21
CA ASP A 440 43.19 47.61 9.95
C ASP A 440 42.83 49.04 9.53
N SER A 441 42.01 49.69 10.36
CA SER A 441 41.36 50.96 10.03
C SER A 441 42.31 52.16 10.06
N ASP A 442 43.38 52.09 10.84
CA ASP A 442 44.33 53.20 11.04
C ASP A 442 45.72 52.96 10.41
N GLY A 443 45.98 51.74 9.94
CA GLY A 443 47.15 51.34 9.16
C GLY A 443 48.39 51.04 9.99
N ASP A 444 48.23 50.69 11.26
CA ASP A 444 49.31 50.46 12.21
C ASP A 444 49.85 49.01 12.24
N LEU A 445 49.21 48.12 11.45
CA LEU A 445 49.45 46.68 11.29
C LEU A 445 48.80 45.79 12.36
N ILE A 446 47.93 46.34 13.20
CA ILE A 446 47.11 45.60 14.16
C ILE A 446 45.66 45.67 13.68
N LEU A 447 45.01 44.50 13.57
CA LEU A 447 43.61 44.46 13.12
C LEU A 447 42.70 45.01 14.20
N ASP A 448 41.62 45.70 13.81
CA ASP A 448 40.68 46.40 14.69
C ASP A 448 40.17 45.52 15.85
N CYS A 449 40.00 44.22 15.64
CA CYS A 449 39.53 43.28 16.65
C CYS A 449 40.54 42.99 17.77
N ASN A 450 41.82 43.25 17.51
CA ASN A 450 42.95 43.08 18.43
C ASN A 450 43.62 44.41 18.77
N ASP A 451 43.00 45.52 18.37
CA ASP A 451 43.50 46.87 18.60
C ASP A 451 42.75 47.55 19.74
N SER A 452 43.52 48.04 20.70
CA SER A 452 43.03 48.83 21.83
C SER A 452 42.66 50.28 21.47
N ASP A 453 43.07 50.80 20.31
CA ASP A 453 42.61 52.09 19.75
C ASP A 453 42.46 52.01 18.22
N PRO A 454 41.41 51.32 17.70
CA PRO A 454 41.23 51.01 16.27
C PRO A 454 41.13 52.21 15.31
N ALA A 455 41.18 53.43 15.83
CA ALA A 455 41.05 54.66 15.05
C ALA A 455 42.36 55.46 14.99
N ASN A 456 43.36 55.16 15.82
CA ASN A 456 44.61 55.94 15.90
C ASN A 456 45.85 55.04 16.05
N PRO A 457 46.86 55.19 15.16
CA PRO A 457 47.97 54.24 15.10
C PRO A 457 48.71 54.10 16.43
N ASN A 458 48.70 52.90 16.99
CA ASN A 458 49.29 52.57 18.28
C ASN A 458 50.03 51.19 18.25
N PRO A 459 51.07 50.99 17.39
CA PRO A 459 51.62 49.64 17.13
C PRO A 459 52.21 48.90 18.33
N GLY A 460 52.40 49.61 19.45
CA GLY A 460 52.90 49.06 20.71
C GLY A 460 51.82 48.54 21.66
N GLN A 461 50.53 48.79 21.38
CA GLN A 461 49.38 48.39 22.21
C GLN A 461 49.62 48.66 23.71
N VAL A 462 50.07 49.87 24.01
CA VAL A 462 50.40 50.27 25.38
C VAL A 462 49.09 50.64 26.07
N ASP A 463 48.78 49.92 27.14
CA ASP A 463 47.63 50.16 28.02
C ASP A 463 48.17 50.29 29.46
N GLY A 464 48.45 51.53 29.86
CA GLY A 464 49.12 51.81 31.13
C GLY A 464 48.24 51.62 32.37
N ASP A 465 46.92 51.79 32.24
CA ASP A 465 45.97 51.66 33.35
C ASP A 465 45.12 50.38 33.31
N GLY A 466 45.22 49.60 32.23
CA GLY A 466 44.64 48.28 32.08
C GLY A 466 43.14 48.30 31.81
N ASP A 467 42.62 49.41 31.26
CA ASP A 467 41.19 49.57 31.01
C ASP A 467 40.73 48.98 29.66
N GLY A 468 41.68 48.53 28.83
CA GLY A 468 41.44 47.92 27.52
C GLY A 468 41.41 48.91 26.36
N ILE A 469 41.67 50.20 26.59
CA ILE A 469 41.79 51.25 25.58
C ILE A 469 43.26 51.69 25.47
N GLY A 470 43.77 51.84 24.25
CA GLY A 470 45.18 52.16 24.02
C GLY A 470 45.54 53.59 24.41
N ASP A 471 46.71 53.77 25.01
CA ASP A 471 47.27 55.09 25.31
C ASP A 471 47.62 55.83 24.01
N VAL A 472 46.80 56.82 23.62
CA VAL A 472 47.05 57.61 22.40
C VAL A 472 48.39 58.35 22.53
N ILE A 473 49.37 58.04 21.66
CA ILE A 473 50.63 58.80 21.59
C ILE A 473 50.38 60.13 20.88
N GLY A 474 49.77 61.08 21.59
CA GLY A 474 49.68 62.48 21.16
C GLY A 474 48.33 63.15 21.37
N GLY A 475 47.89 63.34 22.61
CA GLY A 475 46.76 64.22 22.91
C GLY A 475 46.50 64.34 24.40
N GLU A 476 46.28 65.56 24.89
CA GLU A 476 46.25 65.96 26.30
C GLU A 476 45.43 65.07 27.26
N ILE A 477 46.07 64.72 28.38
CA ILE A 477 45.47 64.17 29.60
C ILE A 477 44.35 65.11 30.10
N PRO A 478 43.09 64.68 30.26
CA PRO A 478 42.09 65.52 30.91
C PRO A 478 42.37 65.52 32.42
N GLN A 479 42.78 66.68 32.95
CA GLN A 479 42.91 66.85 34.39
C GLN A 479 41.54 66.78 35.06
N THR A 480 41.44 65.83 35.98
CA THR A 480 40.39 65.64 36.98
C THR A 480 39.97 66.94 37.68
N GLU A 481 38.66 67.19 37.72
CA GLU A 481 38.02 68.29 38.44
C GLU A 481 38.24 68.21 39.96
N GLN A 482 38.45 69.41 40.52
CA GLN A 482 38.62 69.73 41.93
C GLN A 482 37.38 69.39 42.77
N CYS A 483 37.62 68.64 43.84
CA CYS A 483 36.73 68.58 45.00
C CYS A 483 36.87 69.83 45.87
N CYS A 484 35.77 70.54 46.10
CA CYS A 484 35.57 71.40 47.28
C CYS A 484 34.16 71.15 47.82
N GLY A 485 34.08 70.74 49.09
CA GLY A 485 32.82 70.50 49.79
C GLY A 485 32.19 71.75 50.42
N GLY A 486 31.04 71.53 51.05
CA GLY A 486 30.58 72.36 52.16
C GLY A 486 29.09 72.71 52.17
N GLY A 487 28.38 72.13 53.15
CA GLY A 487 27.47 72.91 54.00
C GLY A 487 25.99 72.98 53.61
N MET A 488 25.17 72.27 54.39
CA MET A 488 23.70 72.42 54.44
C MET A 488 23.28 73.83 54.95
N PRO A 489 22.00 74.22 54.79
CA PRO A 489 21.00 73.85 55.80
C PRO A 489 19.60 73.48 55.25
N ALA A 490 18.86 72.76 56.09
CA ALA A 490 17.47 72.35 55.91
C ALA A 490 16.45 73.47 56.20
N LEU A 491 15.26 73.40 55.59
CA LEU A 491 13.95 73.52 56.27
C LEU A 491 12.76 73.38 55.27
N MET A 492 12.09 72.22 55.37
CA MET A 492 10.64 72.00 55.43
C MET A 492 9.68 72.29 54.22
N PRO A 493 8.50 71.61 54.19
CA PRO A 493 7.99 70.89 53.02
C PRO A 493 6.61 71.38 52.54
N PHE A 494 6.06 70.91 51.39
CA PHE A 494 4.61 70.83 51.20
C PHE A 494 4.18 69.91 50.02
N MET A 495 3.26 69.01 50.34
CA MET A 495 2.15 68.38 49.57
C MET A 495 2.39 67.81 48.16
N LEU A 496 2.24 66.49 47.95
CA LEU A 496 0.98 65.74 47.73
C LEU A 496 0.11 66.27 46.57
N MET A 497 0.15 65.57 45.44
CA MET A 497 -1.06 65.19 44.68
C MET A 497 -0.73 64.01 43.76
N GLY A 498 -1.27 62.83 44.09
CA GLY A 498 -1.34 61.69 43.19
C GLY A 498 -2.70 61.62 42.50
N TRP A 499 -2.74 61.21 41.24
CA TRP A 499 -3.92 60.69 40.55
C TRP A 499 -3.50 59.52 39.65
N ARG A 500 -3.85 58.29 40.06
CA ARG A 500 -4.88 57.38 39.50
C ARG A 500 -4.41 56.56 38.28
N ARG A 501 -4.13 55.26 38.46
CA ARG A 501 -5.05 54.09 38.38
C ARG A 501 -5.83 53.98 37.06
N ARG A 502 -5.62 52.87 36.34
CA ARG A 502 -6.69 51.88 36.09
C ARG A 502 -6.13 50.51 35.62
N ARG A 503 -6.41 49.48 36.42
CA ARG A 503 -6.61 48.09 35.98
C ARG A 503 -8.12 47.87 35.71
N ARG A 504 -8.45 47.01 34.75
CA ARG A 504 -9.62 46.10 34.71
C ARG A 504 -9.16 44.88 33.87
N ARG A 505 -9.14 43.63 34.36
CA ARG A 505 -10.25 42.68 34.68
C ARG A 505 -11.24 42.55 33.51
N GLU A 506 -11.69 41.39 33.04
CA GLU A 506 -11.55 39.97 33.40
C GLU A 506 -12.42 39.18 32.38
N ARG A 507 -12.22 37.85 32.27
CA ARG A 507 -13.12 36.81 31.71
C ARG A 507 -13.16 36.73 30.17
N ARG A 508 -13.15 35.55 29.55
CA ARG A 508 -13.83 34.29 29.90
C ARG A 508 -13.06 33.10 29.33
#